data_AF-A0A5S3XNQ5-F1
#
_entry.id   AF-A0A5S3XNQ5-F1
#
_cell.length_a   1.000
_cell.length_b   1.000
_cell.length_c   1.000
_cell.angle_alpha   90.00
_cell.angle_beta   90.00
_cell.angle_gamma   90.00
#
_symmetry.space_group_name_H-M   'P 1'
#
loop_
_entity.id
_entity.type
_entity.pdbx_description
1 polymer ?
#
loop_
_entity_poly.entity_id
_entity_poly.type
_entity_poly.pdbx_seq_one_letter_code
_entity_poly.pdbx_strand_id
1 'polypeptide(L)' 'MNRKKKIYEKLKKKDKRANAKLHKSNKPRYVSKAERAEQADNTTTQDNLSTELAE' A
#
# COMPACT_ATOMS: atom_id res chain seq x y z
N MET A 1 -25.58 -1.32 26.55
CA MET A 1 -24.80 -1.25 25.29
C MET A 1 -25.72 -1.58 24.13
N ASN A 2 -26.10 -0.58 23.35
CA ASN A 2 -26.92 -0.80 22.15
C ASN A 2 -26.20 -1.79 21.22
N ARG A 3 -26.93 -2.74 20.64
CA ARG A 3 -26.38 -3.78 19.73
C ARG A 3 -25.47 -3.17 18.66
N LYS A 4 -25.88 -2.03 18.10
CA LYS A 4 -25.10 -1.22 17.16
C LYS A 4 -23.72 -0.85 17.73
N LYS A 5 -23.66 -0.22 18.91
CA LYS A 5 -22.40 0.17 19.57
C LYS A 5 -21.46 -1.02 19.80
N LYS A 6 -22.01 -2.17 20.23
CA LYS A 6 -21.23 -3.41 20.44
C LYS A 6 -20.61 -3.93 19.15
N ILE A 7 -21.32 -3.86 18.03
CA ILE A 7 -20.80 -4.29 16.72
C ILE A 7 -19.68 -3.36 16.27
N TYR A 8 -19.88 -2.03 16.36
CA TYR A 8 -18.86 -1.04 16.00
C TYR A 8 -17.57 -1.19 16.79
N GLU A 9 -17.67 -1.38 18.12
CA GLU A 9 -16.49 -1.57 18.97
C GLU A 9 -15.71 -2.84 18.59
N LYS A 10 -16.42 -3.94 18.28
CA LYS A 10 -15.81 -5.20 17.84
C LYS A 10 -15.08 -5.05 16.50
N LEU A 11 -15.70 -4.39 15.52
CA LEU A 11 -15.09 -4.15 14.20
C LEU A 11 -13.84 -3.27 14.35
N LYS A 12 -13.96 -2.14 15.05
CA LYS A 12 -12.85 -1.22 15.30
C LYS A 12 -11.66 -1.90 15.99
N LYS A 13 -11.91 -2.82 16.92
CA LYS A 13 -10.85 -3.61 17.58
C LYS A 13 -10.14 -4.56 16.60
N LYS A 14 -10.88 -5.18 15.67
CA LYS A 14 -10.31 -6.04 14.62
C LYS A 14 -9.47 -5.23 13.65
N ASP A 15 -9.98 -4.09 13.18
CA ASP A 15 -9.27 -3.20 12.25
C ASP A 15 -7.95 -2.70 12.87
N LYS A 16 -8.00 -2.26 14.12
CA LYS A 16 -6.78 -1.86 14.86
C LYS A 16 -5.78 -3.00 14.99
N ARG A 17 -6.24 -4.23 15.22
CA ARG A 17 -5.36 -5.41 15.33
C ARG A 17 -4.75 -5.80 13.99
N ALA A 18 -5.47 -5.64 12.89
CA ALA A 18 -4.96 -5.84 11.54
C ALA A 18 -3.91 -4.78 11.18
N ASN A 19 -4.21 -3.50 11.44
CA ASN A 19 -3.33 -2.38 11.12
C ASN A 19 -2.09 -2.32 12.02
N ALA A 20 -2.17 -2.79 13.26
CA ALA A 20 -1.02 -2.82 14.19
C ALA A 20 0.14 -3.69 13.68
N LYS A 21 -0.13 -4.66 12.80
CA LYS A 21 0.90 -5.52 12.20
C LYS A 21 1.41 -5.01 10.86
N LEU A 22 0.75 -4.02 10.26
CA LEU A 22 1.12 -3.43 8.98
C LEU A 22 2.14 -2.31 9.21
N HIS A 23 3.35 -2.68 9.61
CA HIS A 23 4.48 -1.75 9.66
C HIS A 23 5.06 -1.59 8.25
N LYS A 24 4.66 -0.55 7.52
CA LYS A 24 5.48 -0.07 6.39
C LYS A 24 6.61 0.77 6.97
N SER A 25 7.83 0.26 6.93
CA SER A 25 8.99 1.11 7.19
C SER A 25 9.07 2.14 6.05
N ASN A 26 9.20 3.44 6.36
CA ASN A 26 9.51 4.48 5.36
C ASN A 26 10.90 4.31 4.71
N LYS A 27 11.65 3.26 5.06
CA LYS A 27 12.93 2.95 4.46
C LYS A 27 12.68 2.15 3.19
N PRO A 28 13.22 2.54 2.03
CA PRO A 28 13.17 1.70 0.85
C PRO A 28 13.85 0.37 1.17
N ARG A 29 13.24 -0.74 0.74
CA ARG A 29 13.88 -2.06 0.83
C ARG A 29 15.18 -1.98 0.03
N TYR A 30 16.28 -2.51 0.58
CA TYR A 30 17.51 -2.59 -0.21
C TYR A 30 17.24 -3.58 -1.36
N VAL A 31 17.21 -3.03 -2.56
CA VAL A 31 17.08 -3.77 -3.82
C VAL A 31 18.43 -3.73 -4.52
N SER A 32 18.78 -4.82 -5.20
CA SER A 32 20.02 -4.91 -5.96
C SER A 32 20.05 -3.88 -7.10
N LYS A 33 21.24 -3.62 -7.68
CA LYS A 33 21.36 -2.71 -8.83
C LYS A 33 20.53 -3.17 -10.03
N ALA A 34 20.45 -4.48 -10.25
CA ALA A 34 19.63 -5.07 -11.32
C ALA A 34 18.13 -4.86 -11.05
N GLU A 35 17.67 -5.18 -9.84
CA GLU A 35 16.26 -5.03 -9.43
C GLU A 35 15.80 -3.55 -9.44
N ARG A 36 16.70 -2.60 -9.16
CA ARG A 36 16.40 -1.16 -9.27
C ARG A 36 16.26 -0.70 -10.72
N ALA A 37 17.07 -1.22 -11.64
CA ALA A 37 16.96 -0.88 -13.06
C ALA A 37 15.63 -1.41 -13.63
N GLU A 38 15.29 -2.67 -13.35
CA GLU A 38 14.01 -3.27 -13.76
C GLU A 38 12.80 -2.49 -13.21
N GLN A 39 12.86 -2.02 -11.96
CA GLN A 39 11.78 -1.22 -11.37
C GLN A 39 11.66 0.17 -12.03
N ALA A 40 12.78 0.82 -12.36
CA ALA A 40 12.77 2.11 -13.03
C ALA A 40 12.15 2.02 -14.44
N ASP A 41 12.54 1.01 -15.24
CA ASP A 41 12.03 0.78 -16.59
C ASP A 41 10.51 0.52 -16.59
N ASN A 42 10.02 -0.24 -15.60
CA ASN A 42 8.60 -0.48 -15.42
C ASN A 42 7.84 0.79 -15.00
N THR A 43 8.36 1.61 -14.08
CA THR A 43 7.70 2.87 -13.69
C THR A 43 7.63 3.85 -14.85
N THR A 44 8.73 4.04 -15.60
CA THR A 44 8.76 4.95 -16.75
C THR A 44 7.80 4.49 -17.86
N THR A 45 7.68 3.18 -18.08
CA THR A 45 6.74 2.63 -19.07
C THR A 45 5.28 2.91 -18.69
N GLN A 46 4.93 2.76 -17.41
CA GLN A 46 3.58 3.04 -16.92
C GLN A 46 3.24 4.54 -16.99
N ASP A 47 4.21 5.40 -16.64
CA ASP A 47 4.03 6.85 -16.70
C ASP A 47 3.86 7.33 -18.17
N ASN A 48 4.64 6.77 -19.10
CA ASN A 48 4.49 7.07 -20.53
C ASN A 48 3.14 6.58 -21.09
N LEU A 49 2.72 5.35 -20.77
CA LEU A 49 1.41 4.82 -21.17
C LEU A 49 0.25 5.66 -20.62
N SER A 50 0.38 6.19 -19.41
CA SER A 50 -0.63 7.06 -18.81
C SER A 50 -0.71 8.44 -19.48
N THR A 51 0.40 8.91 -20.07
CA THR A 51 0.47 10.19 -20.78
C THR A 51 -0.14 10.05 -22.18
N GLU A 52 0.16 8.98 -22.90
CA GLU A 52 -0.36 8.67 -24.25
C GLU A 52 -1.87 8.36 -24.27
N LEU A 53 -2.43 7.86 -23.17
CA LEU A 53 -3.88 7.62 -23.02
C LEU A 53 -4.67 8.87 -22.60
N ALA A 54 -3.97 9.93 -22.18
CA ALA A 54 -4.55 11.20 -21.75
C ALA A 54 -4.58 12.26 -22.86
N GLU A 55 -3.90 12.01 -23.99
CA GLU A 55 -4.04 12.73 -25.27
C GLU A 55 -5.08 12.06 -26.18
#